data_AF-A0A9P1GSI0-F1
#
_entry.id   AF-A0A9P1GSI0-F1
#
_cell.length_a   1.000
_cell.length_b   1.000
_cell.length_c   1.000
_cell.angle_alpha   90.00
_cell.angle_beta   90.00
_cell.angle_gamma   90.00
#
_symmetry.space_group_name_H-M   'P 1'
#
loop_
_entity.id
_entity.type
_entity.pdbx_description
1 polymer ?
#
loop_
_entity_poly.entity_id
_entity_poly.type
_entity_poly.pdbx_seq_one_letter_code
_entity_poly.pdbx_strand_id
1 'polypeptide(L)'
;MYSSDSSLPILITTVLNLPSDCGHVPFVLSAVRCTQVTCIGSSCSSIRLHCATPLAGRVSLDLLERLWFPSELHGTEDSYCHGDDVVVGVYCGGANCMTKKLVCATYIADDECVPSCDILGLECGDDGCGGSCGTCSSEDSSLTPMCRGDVGRCVYFVAADWVNEDKSMTATNLVSTGMGCSDDYCGNVRLIQMNVFVDAATAEKSDWISDNTGHRWFWNSGTAASDQAADCPDGMAVSYLKCDGRHCDNLRLHCGKPLQWQVEMTEDPVVTDWFSEEQGRMDCPDGKVVTGVECQDSKKWCFTNCRSYCDNKRLRCRSIKPEMAGAASPGLIMTGLTFPNVRCQCAIASNTGNSDSI
;
A
#
# COMPACT_ATOMS: atom_id res chain seq x y z
N MET A 1 10.29 -4.86 -38.57
CA MET A 1 9.36 -3.98 -37.83
C MET A 1 9.90 -3.87 -36.43
N TYR A 2 10.44 -2.72 -36.06
CA TYR A 2 10.89 -2.46 -34.70
C TYR A 2 9.65 -2.28 -33.83
N SER A 3 9.48 -3.17 -32.86
CA SER A 3 8.48 -3.07 -31.80
C SER A 3 8.92 -1.96 -30.86
N SER A 4 8.12 -0.90 -30.75
CA SER A 4 8.31 0.14 -29.74
C SER A 4 7.92 -0.42 -28.38
N ASP A 5 8.91 -0.56 -27.50
CA ASP A 5 8.73 -0.85 -26.07
C ASP A 5 7.92 0.28 -25.42
N SER A 6 6.68 0.00 -25.04
CA SER A 6 5.83 0.89 -24.24
C SER A 6 5.98 0.51 -22.77
N SER A 7 6.92 1.14 -22.07
CA SER A 7 7.11 0.97 -20.63
C SER A 7 5.91 1.50 -19.84
N LEU A 8 5.32 0.66 -18.98
CA LEU A 8 4.22 0.98 -18.06
C LEU A 8 4.55 2.18 -17.14
N PRO A 9 3.55 2.98 -16.69
CA PRO A 9 3.77 4.07 -15.75
C PRO A 9 4.27 3.53 -14.41
N ILE A 10 5.16 4.25 -13.72
CA ILE A 10 5.83 3.79 -12.49
C ILE A 10 5.49 4.73 -11.34
N LEU A 11 5.10 4.17 -10.18
CA LEU A 11 4.97 4.96 -8.96
C LEU A 11 6.36 5.15 -8.36
N ILE A 12 6.90 6.36 -8.48
CA ILE A 12 8.23 6.69 -7.96
C ILE A 12 8.05 7.32 -6.59
N THR A 13 8.26 6.51 -5.55
CA THR A 13 8.39 7.04 -4.19
C THR A 13 9.83 7.51 -3.99
N THR A 14 10.05 8.82 -4.05
CA THR A 14 11.36 9.41 -3.71
C THR A 14 11.29 10.02 -2.32
N VAL A 15 12.16 9.56 -1.42
CA VAL A 15 12.41 10.22 -0.15
C VAL A 15 13.50 11.26 -0.38
N LEU A 16 13.17 12.52 -0.11
CA LEU A 16 14.10 13.62 -0.24
C LEU A 16 14.51 14.11 1.14
N ASN A 17 15.82 14.09 1.38
CA ASN A 17 16.42 14.81 2.50
C ASN A 17 16.72 16.23 2.02
N LEU A 18 15.99 17.19 2.56
CA LEU A 18 16.17 18.59 2.23
C LEU A 18 17.34 19.15 3.07
N PRO A 19 18.39 19.71 2.45
CA PRO A 19 19.44 20.39 3.21
C PRO A 19 18.85 21.58 3.97
N SER A 20 19.43 21.91 5.13
CA SER A 20 18.97 22.98 6.02
C SER A 20 18.86 24.37 5.37
N ASP A 21 19.56 24.57 4.23
CA ASP A 21 19.83 25.89 3.66
C ASP A 21 19.23 26.09 2.25
N CYS A 22 18.40 25.17 1.75
CA CYS A 22 17.84 25.31 0.40
C CYS A 22 16.52 26.09 0.42
N GLY A 23 16.54 27.36 0.02
CA GLY A 23 15.33 28.19 0.00
C GLY A 23 14.23 27.71 -0.96
N HIS A 24 14.63 27.08 -2.07
CA HIS A 24 13.70 26.52 -3.05
C HIS A 24 14.30 25.27 -3.70
N VAL A 25 13.50 24.21 -3.79
CA VAL A 25 13.85 22.98 -4.51
C VAL A 25 12.87 22.83 -5.67
N PRO A 26 13.23 23.30 -6.88
CA PRO A 26 12.42 23.05 -8.07
C PRO A 26 12.52 21.57 -8.45
N PHE A 27 11.40 20.98 -8.84
CA PHE A 27 11.42 19.65 -9.43
C PHE A 27 11.36 19.76 -10.95
N VAL A 28 12.40 19.27 -11.62
CA VAL A 28 12.37 19.06 -13.08
C VAL A 28 11.80 17.66 -13.31
N LEU A 29 10.48 17.54 -13.24
CA LEU A 29 9.79 16.26 -13.46
C LEU A 29 9.30 16.23 -14.91
N SER A 30 10.19 15.90 -15.85
CA SER A 30 9.78 15.77 -17.25
C SER A 30 8.91 14.54 -17.51
N ALA A 31 8.77 13.63 -16.54
CA ALA A 31 8.08 12.34 -16.73
C ALA A 31 7.29 11.84 -15.51
N VAL A 32 7.11 12.66 -14.45
CA VAL A 32 6.52 12.18 -13.19
C VAL A 32 5.63 13.25 -12.58
N ARG A 33 4.50 12.86 -12.01
CA ARG A 33 3.53 13.76 -11.33
C ARG A 33 3.44 13.41 -9.88
N CYS A 34 3.79 14.34 -9.02
CA CYS A 34 3.60 14.18 -7.58
C CYS A 34 2.34 14.95 -7.16
N THR A 35 1.42 14.35 -6.42
CA THR A 35 0.19 15.05 -5.96
C THR A 35 0.20 15.29 -4.45
N GLN A 36 0.92 14.45 -3.71
CA GLN A 36 0.97 14.48 -2.26
C GLN A 36 2.41 14.44 -1.75
N VAL A 37 2.63 15.12 -0.63
CA VAL A 37 3.87 15.10 0.13
C VAL A 37 3.56 14.62 1.54
N THR A 38 4.18 13.52 1.94
CA THR A 38 4.15 13.04 3.32
C THR A 38 5.34 13.54 4.10
N CYS A 39 5.05 14.11 5.26
CA CYS A 39 6.02 14.59 6.21
C CYS A 39 6.63 13.41 6.99
N ILE A 40 7.96 13.32 7.04
CA ILE A 40 8.65 12.26 7.79
C ILE A 40 9.58 12.89 8.83
N GLY A 41 9.33 12.54 10.10
CA GLY A 41 10.07 13.07 11.24
C GLY A 41 9.58 14.45 11.70
N SER A 42 10.12 14.93 12.83
CA SER A 42 9.77 16.23 13.40
C SER A 42 10.11 17.37 12.44
N SER A 43 9.19 18.33 12.28
CA SER A 43 9.34 19.46 11.34
C SER A 43 9.55 19.03 9.87
N CYS A 44 9.13 17.82 9.52
CA CYS A 44 9.36 17.21 8.21
C CYS A 44 10.83 17.23 7.80
N SER A 45 11.74 16.76 8.67
CA SER A 45 13.17 16.67 8.35
C SER A 45 13.44 15.92 7.04
N SER A 46 12.54 15.00 6.69
CA SER A 46 12.48 14.37 5.37
C SER A 46 11.07 14.49 4.81
N ILE A 47 10.95 14.52 3.48
CA ILE A 47 9.66 14.44 2.80
C ILE A 47 9.63 13.24 1.86
N ARG A 48 8.46 12.61 1.76
CA ARG A 48 8.17 11.57 0.78
C ARG A 48 7.20 12.12 -0.24
N LEU A 49 7.60 12.12 -1.50
CA LEU A 49 6.71 12.47 -2.60
C LEU A 49 5.97 11.24 -3.09
N HIS A 50 4.65 11.36 -3.25
CA HIS A 50 3.81 10.34 -3.87
C HIS A 50 3.60 10.72 -5.32
N CYS A 51 4.23 9.99 -6.24
CA CYS A 51 4.25 10.37 -7.64
C CYS A 51 3.98 9.24 -8.62
N ALA A 52 3.30 9.55 -9.73
CA ALA A 52 3.00 8.63 -10.83
C ALA A 52 3.49 9.18 -12.18
N THR A 53 4.01 8.32 -13.05
CA THR A 53 4.32 8.67 -14.45
C THR A 53 3.03 8.82 -15.24
N PRO A 54 2.81 9.94 -15.92
CA PRO A 54 1.68 10.05 -16.81
C PRO A 54 1.98 9.67 -18.26
N LEU A 55 0.94 9.26 -18.99
CA LEU A 55 1.06 8.86 -20.40
C LEU A 55 1.20 10.05 -21.37
N ALA A 56 0.47 11.15 -21.15
CA ALA A 56 0.49 12.33 -22.02
C ALA A 56 0.14 13.62 -21.23
N GLY A 57 0.09 14.78 -21.89
CA GLY A 57 -0.29 16.08 -21.32
C GLY A 57 0.85 16.97 -20.84
N ARG A 58 0.50 18.18 -20.39
CA ARG A 58 1.44 19.25 -20.02
C ARG A 58 1.10 19.87 -18.67
N VAL A 59 2.11 20.38 -17.97
CA VAL A 59 1.92 21.14 -16.74
C VAL A 59 1.78 22.62 -17.10
N SER A 60 0.75 23.30 -16.58
CA SER A 60 0.57 24.73 -16.74
C SER A 60 1.76 25.49 -16.14
N LEU A 61 2.04 26.66 -16.70
CA LEU A 61 3.04 27.58 -16.13
C LEU A 61 2.46 28.42 -14.98
N ASP A 62 1.16 28.33 -14.74
CA ASP A 62 0.49 29.00 -13.63
C ASP A 62 0.77 28.26 -12.33
N LEU A 63 1.59 28.89 -11.47
CA LEU A 63 2.01 28.33 -10.19
C LEU A 63 1.03 28.72 -9.08
N LEU A 64 0.55 27.72 -8.35
CA LEU A 64 -0.32 27.84 -7.20
C LEU A 64 0.47 27.51 -5.93
N GLU A 65 0.60 28.51 -5.08
CA GLU A 65 1.30 28.39 -3.82
C GLU A 65 0.37 27.96 -2.69
N ARG A 66 0.73 26.90 -1.96
CA ARG A 66 -0.07 26.38 -0.84
C ARG A 66 0.25 27.09 0.49
N LEU A 67 -0.48 26.75 1.53
CA LEU A 67 -0.15 27.17 2.89
C LEU A 67 1.14 26.49 3.35
N TRP A 68 1.82 27.12 4.31
CA TRP A 68 2.98 26.52 4.96
C TRP A 68 2.54 25.31 5.81
N PHE A 69 3.33 24.23 5.76
CA PHE A 69 3.16 23.01 6.52
C PHE A 69 4.50 22.55 7.13
N PRO A 70 4.53 21.97 8.33
CA PRO A 70 3.42 21.93 9.26
C PRO A 70 3.01 23.34 9.70
N SER A 71 1.71 23.51 10.01
CA SER A 71 1.15 24.76 10.52
C SER A 71 1.73 25.14 11.89
N GLU A 72 2.18 24.15 12.66
CA GLU A 72 2.87 24.32 13.93
C GLU A 72 4.34 23.87 13.87
N LEU A 73 5.21 24.54 14.63
CA LEU A 73 6.62 24.16 14.73
C LEU A 73 6.73 22.74 15.30
N HIS A 74 7.55 21.89 14.68
CA HIS A 74 7.68 20.46 14.99
C HIS A 74 6.49 19.57 14.63
N GLY A 75 5.47 20.11 13.94
CA GLY A 75 4.37 19.30 13.43
C GLY A 75 4.82 18.27 12.38
N THR A 76 3.95 17.30 12.13
CA THR A 76 4.16 16.22 11.16
C THR A 76 3.07 16.18 10.10
N GLU A 77 2.51 17.35 9.79
CA GLU A 77 1.36 17.49 8.90
C GLU A 77 1.77 17.22 7.45
N ASP A 78 0.97 16.43 6.74
CA ASP A 78 1.11 16.22 5.31
C ASP A 78 0.53 17.41 4.52
N SER A 79 0.92 17.54 3.25
CA SER A 79 0.35 18.53 2.35
C SER A 79 0.18 17.95 0.95
N TYR A 80 -0.78 18.50 0.20
CA TYR A 80 -1.14 18.04 -1.13
C TYR A 80 -1.58 19.19 -2.03
N CYS A 81 -1.50 18.96 -3.34
CA CYS A 81 -2.11 19.79 -4.37
C CYS A 81 -3.55 19.28 -4.60
N HIS A 82 -4.51 20.18 -4.82
CA HIS A 82 -5.92 19.78 -4.97
C HIS A 82 -6.30 19.55 -6.43
N GLY A 83 -7.28 18.67 -6.66
CA GLY A 83 -7.84 18.43 -7.99
C GLY A 83 -6.78 17.97 -8.97
N ASP A 84 -6.65 18.69 -10.08
CA ASP A 84 -5.71 18.37 -11.16
C ASP A 84 -4.33 19.02 -10.98
N ASP A 85 -4.06 19.62 -9.82
CA ASP A 85 -2.78 20.25 -9.55
C ASP A 85 -1.70 19.22 -9.15
N VAL A 86 -0.48 19.43 -9.66
CA VAL A 86 0.69 18.61 -9.35
C VAL A 86 1.77 19.43 -8.65
N VAL A 87 2.51 18.80 -7.74
CA VAL A 87 3.66 19.38 -7.05
C VAL A 87 4.81 19.56 -8.03
N VAL A 88 5.20 20.81 -8.26
CA VAL A 88 6.33 21.21 -9.12
C VAL A 88 7.50 21.80 -8.33
N GLY A 89 7.30 22.09 -7.05
CA GLY A 89 8.36 22.54 -6.15
C GLY A 89 7.98 22.48 -4.68
N VAL A 90 8.99 22.60 -3.83
CA VAL A 90 8.83 22.86 -2.39
C VAL A 90 9.69 24.05 -1.99
N TYR A 91 9.08 25.03 -1.34
CA TYR A 91 9.79 26.10 -0.62
C TYR A 91 10.08 25.66 0.80
N CYS A 92 11.26 26.04 1.29
CA CYS A 92 11.65 25.87 2.69
C CYS A 92 11.59 27.20 3.43
N GLY A 93 11.06 27.18 4.64
CA GLY A 93 10.86 28.33 5.51
C GLY A 93 11.40 28.09 6.92
N GLY A 94 11.75 29.18 7.59
CA GLY A 94 12.35 29.16 8.92
C GLY A 94 13.80 28.66 8.93
N ALA A 95 14.40 28.63 10.12
CA ALA A 95 15.71 28.03 10.31
C ALA A 95 15.63 26.52 10.04
N ASN A 96 16.60 25.96 9.30
CA ASN A 96 16.68 24.53 8.97
C ASN A 96 15.45 23.95 8.22
N CYS A 97 14.76 24.74 7.40
CA CYS A 97 13.58 24.29 6.66
C CYS A 97 12.49 23.67 7.58
N MET A 98 12.27 24.25 8.77
CA MET A 98 11.29 23.75 9.74
C MET A 98 9.84 23.84 9.24
N THR A 99 9.54 24.73 8.30
CA THR A 99 8.27 24.77 7.57
C THR A 99 8.53 24.66 6.07
N LYS A 100 7.54 24.16 5.36
CA LYS A 100 7.58 23.87 3.92
C LYS A 100 6.33 24.42 3.26
N LYS A 101 6.41 24.72 1.98
CA LYS A 101 5.25 25.20 1.22
C LYS A 101 5.30 24.59 -0.17
N LEU A 102 4.22 23.92 -0.56
CA LEU A 102 4.14 23.30 -1.88
C LEU A 102 3.92 24.37 -2.95
N VAL A 103 4.64 24.24 -4.05
CA VAL A 103 4.36 24.90 -5.31
C VAL A 103 3.66 23.89 -6.18
N CYS A 104 2.41 24.15 -6.45
CA CYS A 104 1.55 23.34 -7.30
C CYS A 104 1.43 24.00 -8.69
N ALA A 105 1.09 23.23 -9.70
CA ALA A 105 0.71 23.74 -11.00
C ALA A 105 -0.38 22.86 -11.59
N THR A 106 -1.35 23.45 -12.28
CA THR A 106 -2.43 22.68 -12.90
C THR A 106 -1.88 21.80 -13.99
N TYR A 107 -2.11 20.51 -13.87
CA TYR A 107 -1.81 19.59 -14.95
C TYR A 107 -2.96 19.58 -15.96
N ILE A 108 -2.63 19.77 -17.24
CA ILE A 108 -3.57 19.80 -18.36
C ILE A 108 -3.36 18.51 -19.15
N ALA A 109 -4.35 17.61 -19.07
CA ALA A 109 -4.41 16.43 -19.92
C ALA A 109 -4.54 16.84 -21.39
N ASP A 110 -3.89 16.10 -22.29
CA ASP A 110 -4.18 16.24 -23.72
C ASP A 110 -5.55 15.58 -23.99
N ASP A 111 -6.39 16.23 -24.81
CA ASP A 111 -7.85 16.00 -24.95
C ASP A 111 -8.28 14.62 -25.50
N GLU A 112 -7.37 13.66 -25.67
CA GLU A 112 -7.74 12.29 -26.01
C GLU A 112 -8.00 11.50 -24.72
N CYS A 113 -9.29 11.32 -24.42
CA CYS A 113 -9.83 10.66 -23.22
C CYS A 113 -9.62 11.47 -21.93
N VAL A 114 -10.64 12.24 -21.57
CA VAL A 114 -10.67 13.03 -20.33
C VAL A 114 -11.78 12.51 -19.42
N PRO A 115 -11.45 12.05 -18.19
CA PRO A 115 -10.10 11.99 -17.64
C PRO A 115 -9.23 10.89 -18.28
N SER A 116 -7.91 10.97 -18.11
CA SER A 116 -6.97 9.91 -18.55
C SER A 116 -7.13 8.71 -17.61
N CYS A 117 -8.15 7.92 -17.89
CA CYS A 117 -8.61 6.80 -17.08
C CYS A 117 -7.47 5.78 -16.85
N ASP A 118 -6.62 5.60 -17.85
CA ASP A 118 -5.49 4.67 -17.82
C ASP A 118 -4.53 4.95 -16.64
N ILE A 119 -4.33 6.22 -16.25
CA ILE A 119 -3.47 6.60 -15.11
C ILE A 119 -4.06 6.13 -13.77
N LEU A 120 -5.38 5.94 -13.72
CA LEU A 120 -6.10 5.42 -12.57
C LEU A 120 -6.37 3.90 -12.66
N GLY A 121 -5.93 3.24 -13.73
CA GLY A 121 -6.31 1.86 -14.03
C GLY A 121 -7.80 1.72 -14.35
N LEU A 122 -8.35 2.72 -15.03
CA LEU A 122 -9.74 2.85 -15.48
C LEU A 122 -9.74 2.89 -17.02
N GLU A 123 -10.83 2.54 -17.68
CA GLU A 123 -11.02 2.93 -19.09
C GLU A 123 -12.09 4.00 -19.20
N CYS A 124 -12.02 4.79 -20.27
CA CYS A 124 -13.06 5.76 -20.58
C CYS A 124 -14.36 5.07 -20.94
N GLY A 125 -15.40 5.35 -20.15
CA GLY A 125 -16.78 5.02 -20.46
C GLY A 125 -17.61 6.27 -20.80
N ASP A 126 -18.90 6.05 -21.09
CA ASP A 126 -19.88 7.13 -21.29
C ASP A 126 -20.08 8.01 -20.03
N ASP A 127 -19.59 7.55 -18.87
CA ASP A 127 -19.61 8.23 -17.57
C ASP A 127 -18.28 8.94 -17.21
N GLY A 128 -17.30 8.96 -18.12
CA GLY A 128 -15.95 9.47 -17.86
C GLY A 128 -15.01 8.37 -17.36
N CYS A 129 -14.27 8.61 -16.27
CA CYS A 129 -13.44 7.60 -15.60
C CYS A 129 -14.11 7.05 -14.35
N GLY A 130 -15.30 6.45 -14.47
CA GLY A 130 -15.93 5.93 -13.27
C GLY A 130 -17.31 5.35 -13.45
N GLY A 131 -17.34 4.01 -13.51
CA GLY A 131 -18.54 3.17 -13.42
C GLY A 131 -18.36 1.87 -14.20
N SER A 132 -17.51 1.89 -15.22
CA SER A 132 -16.96 0.70 -15.86
C SER A 132 -15.43 0.69 -15.76
N CYS A 133 -14.88 -0.44 -15.37
CA CYS A 133 -13.44 -0.74 -15.35
C CYS A 133 -12.81 -0.90 -16.75
N GLY A 134 -13.64 -0.88 -17.80
CA GLY A 134 -13.20 -1.26 -19.13
C GLY A 134 -12.67 -2.69 -19.25
N THR A 135 -11.79 -2.91 -20.24
CA THR A 135 -10.94 -4.10 -20.37
C THR A 135 -9.68 -4.01 -19.52
N CYS A 136 -9.75 -4.57 -18.31
CA CYS A 136 -8.55 -4.79 -17.49
C CYS A 136 -7.59 -5.76 -18.21
N SER A 137 -6.58 -5.22 -18.87
CA SER A 137 -5.49 -6.00 -19.47
C SER A 137 -4.21 -5.83 -18.67
N SER A 138 -3.41 -6.90 -18.62
CA SER A 138 -2.01 -6.85 -18.17
C SER A 138 -1.13 -7.37 -19.30
N GLU A 139 -0.03 -6.66 -19.57
CA GLU A 139 1.02 -7.20 -20.44
C GLU A 139 1.76 -8.37 -19.77
N ASP A 140 1.78 -8.38 -18.44
CA ASP A 140 2.30 -9.48 -17.64
C ASP A 140 1.24 -10.58 -17.50
N SER A 141 1.51 -11.73 -18.12
CA SER A 141 0.66 -12.92 -18.08
C SER A 141 0.60 -13.58 -16.70
N SER A 142 1.49 -13.19 -15.77
CA SER A 142 1.47 -13.67 -14.38
C SER A 142 0.48 -12.91 -13.50
N LEU A 143 0.05 -11.72 -13.92
CA LEU A 143 -0.96 -10.94 -13.23
C LEU A 143 -2.33 -11.30 -13.77
N THR A 144 -3.29 -11.53 -12.87
CA THR A 144 -4.69 -11.70 -13.24
C THR A 144 -5.44 -10.39 -12.97
N PRO A 145 -5.61 -9.52 -13.98
CA PRO A 145 -6.45 -8.34 -13.85
C PRO A 145 -7.88 -8.74 -13.51
N MET A 146 -8.48 -8.04 -12.56
CA MET A 146 -9.90 -8.15 -12.27
C MET A 146 -10.51 -6.77 -12.22
N CYS A 147 -11.60 -6.61 -12.96
CA CYS A 147 -12.48 -5.49 -12.85
C CYS A 147 -13.26 -5.55 -11.54
N ARG A 148 -13.06 -4.56 -10.67
CA ARG A 148 -13.91 -4.30 -9.52
C ARG A 148 -14.95 -3.24 -9.92
N GLY A 149 -16.05 -3.69 -10.52
CA GLY A 149 -17.09 -2.82 -11.06
C GLY A 149 -17.77 -1.93 -10.02
N ASP A 150 -17.83 -2.38 -8.76
CA ASP A 150 -18.35 -1.59 -7.62
C ASP A 150 -17.51 -0.36 -7.28
N VAL A 151 -16.24 -0.33 -7.69
CA VAL A 151 -15.34 0.82 -7.55
C VAL A 151 -14.84 1.33 -8.90
N GLY A 152 -15.32 0.73 -10.00
CA GLY A 152 -14.92 1.02 -11.37
C GLY A 152 -13.47 0.69 -11.71
N ARG A 153 -12.70 -0.08 -10.93
CA ARG A 153 -11.22 -0.15 -11.03
C ARG A 153 -10.68 -1.51 -11.43
N CYS A 154 -9.59 -1.52 -12.19
CA CYS A 154 -8.78 -2.71 -12.37
C CYS A 154 -7.87 -2.92 -11.15
N VAL A 155 -8.02 -4.07 -10.50
CA VAL A 155 -7.08 -4.56 -9.49
C VAL A 155 -6.35 -5.78 -10.03
N TYR A 156 -5.11 -5.96 -9.60
CA TYR A 156 -4.32 -7.13 -9.98
C TYR A 156 -3.99 -7.92 -8.72
N PHE A 157 -4.06 -9.23 -8.84
CA PHE A 157 -3.70 -10.15 -7.77
C PHE A 157 -2.32 -10.75 -8.03
N VAL A 158 -1.52 -10.81 -6.97
CA VAL A 158 -0.22 -11.47 -6.94
C VAL A 158 -0.20 -12.44 -5.76
N ALA A 159 0.33 -13.64 -5.99
CA ALA A 159 0.61 -14.56 -4.90
C ALA A 159 1.99 -14.23 -4.31
N ALA A 160 2.06 -14.00 -3.01
CA ALA A 160 3.33 -13.88 -2.30
C ALA A 160 4.10 -15.21 -2.35
N ASP A 161 5.39 -15.14 -2.03
CA ASP A 161 6.23 -16.32 -1.85
C ASP A 161 5.66 -17.25 -0.78
N TRP A 162 5.82 -18.56 -0.96
CA TRP A 162 5.57 -19.54 0.11
C TRP A 162 6.55 -19.32 1.27
N VAL A 163 6.02 -19.42 2.49
CA VAL A 163 6.69 -19.22 3.78
C VAL A 163 6.41 -20.37 4.72
N ASN A 164 7.38 -20.66 5.59
CA ASN A 164 7.33 -21.74 6.56
C ASN A 164 8.20 -21.41 7.78
N GLU A 165 8.47 -22.39 8.65
CA GLU A 165 9.26 -22.21 9.87
C GLU A 165 10.68 -21.69 9.61
N ASP A 166 11.28 -22.02 8.47
CA ASP A 166 12.65 -21.66 8.11
C ASP A 166 12.74 -20.45 7.17
N LYS A 167 11.62 -20.05 6.56
CA LYS A 167 11.57 -19.02 5.53
C LYS A 167 10.49 -17.98 5.83
N SER A 168 10.94 -16.77 6.14
CA SER A 168 10.06 -15.60 6.29
C SER A 168 9.52 -15.13 4.94
N MET A 169 8.34 -14.48 4.96
CA MET A 169 7.81 -13.84 3.76
C MET A 169 8.71 -12.69 3.31
N THR A 170 8.78 -12.48 2.01
CA THR A 170 9.24 -11.21 1.47
C THR A 170 8.24 -10.13 1.93
N ALA A 171 8.72 -9.10 2.61
CA ALA A 171 7.86 -8.01 3.05
C ALA A 171 7.26 -7.29 1.85
N THR A 172 5.95 -7.39 1.68
CA THR A 172 5.19 -6.63 0.69
C THR A 172 4.34 -5.61 1.44
N ASN A 173 4.12 -4.46 0.81
CA ASN A 173 3.19 -3.46 1.34
C ASN A 173 1.81 -3.62 0.68
N LEU A 174 1.42 -4.83 0.27
CA LEU A 174 0.18 -5.07 -0.46
C LEU A 174 -0.88 -5.64 0.46
N VAL A 175 -2.13 -5.23 0.28
CA VAL A 175 -3.26 -5.76 1.04
C VAL A 175 -3.59 -7.18 0.59
N SER A 176 -3.80 -8.08 1.56
CA SER A 176 -4.12 -9.48 1.29
C SER A 176 -5.63 -9.69 1.11
N THR A 177 -6.00 -10.48 0.11
CA THR A 177 -7.38 -10.87 -0.21
C THR A 177 -7.60 -12.38 -0.04
N GLY A 178 -6.54 -13.16 0.20
CA GLY A 178 -6.65 -14.59 0.41
C GLY A 178 -5.40 -15.18 1.03
N MET A 179 -5.42 -16.48 1.26
CA MET A 179 -4.32 -17.26 1.79
C MET A 179 -4.26 -18.63 1.11
N GLY A 180 -3.04 -19.08 0.81
CA GLY A 180 -2.75 -20.44 0.38
C GLY A 180 -2.14 -21.27 1.51
N CYS A 181 -2.49 -22.55 1.53
CA CYS A 181 -1.92 -23.60 2.37
C CYS A 181 -1.31 -24.69 1.48
N SER A 182 -0.15 -25.20 1.84
CA SER A 182 0.42 -26.40 1.20
C SER A 182 1.35 -27.13 2.17
N ASP A 183 1.73 -28.36 1.80
CA ASP A 183 2.50 -29.29 2.62
C ASP A 183 1.73 -29.78 3.87
N ASP A 184 2.27 -30.80 4.55
CA ASP A 184 1.60 -31.44 5.68
C ASP A 184 1.27 -30.42 6.77
N TYR A 185 -0.01 -30.41 7.20
CA TYR A 185 -0.55 -29.52 8.24
C TYR A 185 -0.46 -28.03 7.91
N CYS A 186 -0.56 -27.69 6.62
CA CYS A 186 -0.34 -26.35 6.11
C CYS A 186 1.04 -25.78 6.54
N GLY A 187 2.08 -26.63 6.45
CA GLY A 187 3.45 -26.28 6.81
C GLY A 187 4.04 -25.12 6.00
N ASN A 188 3.51 -24.91 4.78
CA ASN A 188 3.79 -23.74 3.96
C ASN A 188 2.52 -22.90 3.77
N VAL A 189 2.60 -21.61 4.08
CA VAL A 189 1.53 -20.64 3.79
C VAL A 189 2.00 -19.60 2.79
N ARG A 190 1.06 -18.93 2.13
CA ARG A 190 1.33 -17.71 1.35
C ARG A 190 0.11 -16.80 1.37
N LEU A 191 0.31 -15.51 1.16
CA LEU A 191 -0.80 -14.57 0.98
C LEU A 191 -1.11 -14.38 -0.50
N ILE A 192 -2.39 -14.22 -0.81
CA ILE A 192 -2.84 -13.69 -2.09
C ILE A 192 -3.11 -12.22 -1.86
N GLN A 193 -2.47 -11.36 -2.65
CA GLN A 193 -2.45 -9.93 -2.40
C GLN A 193 -2.98 -9.18 -3.61
N MET A 194 -3.76 -8.14 -3.35
CA MET A 194 -4.16 -7.18 -4.38
C MET A 194 -3.21 -6.00 -4.38
N ASN A 195 -3.11 -5.31 -5.51
CA ASN A 195 -2.26 -4.14 -5.72
C ASN A 195 -2.74 -2.86 -5.00
N VAL A 196 -3.25 -2.99 -3.78
CA VAL A 196 -3.57 -1.88 -2.87
C VAL A 196 -2.47 -1.81 -1.83
N PHE A 197 -1.85 -0.65 -1.69
CA PHE A 197 -0.73 -0.47 -0.78
C PHE A 197 -1.21 -0.20 0.66
N VAL A 198 -0.45 -0.64 1.66
CA VAL A 198 -0.60 -0.20 3.06
C VAL A 198 0.45 0.83 3.43
N ASP A 199 0.12 1.71 4.37
CA ASP A 199 1.10 2.60 4.99
C ASP A 199 1.98 1.81 5.96
N ALA A 200 3.21 1.52 5.54
CA ALA A 200 4.19 0.82 6.36
C ALA A 200 4.51 1.52 7.70
N ALA A 201 4.25 2.83 7.83
CA ALA A 201 4.41 3.55 9.10
C ALA A 201 3.33 3.18 10.12
N THR A 202 2.18 2.70 9.67
CA THR A 202 1.07 2.20 10.50
C THR A 202 1.15 0.70 10.75
N ALA A 203 2.27 0.06 10.41
CA ALA A 203 2.38 -1.39 10.48
C ALA A 203 2.36 -1.88 11.93
N GLU A 204 1.32 -2.62 12.29
CA GLU A 204 1.14 -3.24 13.59
C GLU A 204 1.17 -4.76 13.48
N LYS A 205 1.61 -5.43 14.54
CA LYS A 205 1.63 -6.90 14.59
C LYS A 205 0.49 -7.37 15.46
N SER A 206 -0.25 -8.37 15.00
CA SER A 206 -1.21 -9.07 15.84
C SER A 206 -0.53 -9.83 16.97
N ASP A 207 -1.32 -10.36 17.89
CA ASP A 207 -0.89 -11.45 18.75
C ASP A 207 -0.60 -12.72 17.93
N TRP A 208 0.08 -13.68 18.55
CA TRP A 208 0.31 -14.97 17.95
C TRP A 208 -0.99 -15.77 17.91
N ILE A 209 -1.34 -16.24 16.74
CA ILE A 209 -2.42 -17.19 16.50
C ILE A 209 -1.78 -18.57 16.56
N SER A 210 -2.22 -19.38 17.50
CA SER A 210 -1.72 -20.74 17.65
C SER A 210 -2.79 -21.57 18.31
N ASP A 211 -2.87 -22.84 17.96
CA ASP A 211 -3.66 -23.79 18.71
C ASP A 211 -2.93 -24.31 19.98
N ASN A 212 -1.68 -23.85 20.20
CA ASN A 212 -0.79 -24.30 21.29
C ASN A 212 -0.09 -23.18 22.08
N THR A 213 -0.48 -21.93 21.93
CA THR A 213 0.23 -20.76 22.47
C THR A 213 0.62 -20.96 23.95
N GLY A 214 1.92 -21.15 24.20
CA GLY A 214 2.49 -21.24 25.54
C GLY A 214 2.42 -22.60 26.24
N HIS A 215 2.02 -23.69 25.58
CA HIS A 215 1.90 -25.00 26.22
C HIS A 215 2.68 -26.11 25.53
N ARG A 216 3.65 -26.68 26.25
CA ARG A 216 4.43 -27.86 25.83
C ARG A 216 3.57 -29.15 25.75
N TRP A 217 2.33 -29.12 26.25
CA TRP A 217 1.46 -30.29 26.41
C TRP A 217 -0.04 -29.95 26.28
N PHE A 218 -0.80 -30.84 25.64
CA PHE A 218 -2.21 -30.69 25.24
C PHE A 218 -3.27 -30.66 26.37
N TRP A 219 -2.90 -30.85 27.64
CA TRP A 219 -3.85 -30.94 28.76
C TRP A 219 -4.00 -29.66 29.59
N ASN A 220 -3.30 -28.58 29.24
CA ASN A 220 -3.56 -27.28 29.85
C ASN A 220 -4.78 -26.65 29.18
N SER A 221 -5.95 -26.87 29.77
CA SER A 221 -7.27 -26.47 29.28
C SER A 221 -7.56 -24.97 29.40
N GLY A 222 -6.59 -24.12 29.04
CA GLY A 222 -6.60 -22.70 29.33
C GLY A 222 -6.38 -21.78 28.13
N THR A 223 -6.38 -22.29 26.88
CA THR A 223 -6.41 -21.41 25.71
C THR A 223 -7.69 -20.59 25.79
N ALA A 224 -7.55 -19.28 25.97
CA ALA A 224 -8.68 -18.41 25.78
C ALA A 224 -9.03 -18.49 24.29
N ALA A 225 -10.32 -18.47 23.94
CA ALA A 225 -10.74 -18.46 22.53
C ALA A 225 -10.08 -17.33 21.70
N SER A 226 -9.50 -16.32 22.39
CA SER A 226 -8.68 -15.26 21.80
C SER A 226 -7.37 -15.74 21.17
N ASP A 227 -6.83 -16.91 21.55
CA ASP A 227 -5.50 -17.33 21.09
C ASP A 227 -5.57 -18.05 19.74
N GLN A 228 -6.77 -18.48 19.34
CA GLN A 228 -7.03 -19.19 18.08
C GLN A 228 -7.41 -18.25 16.94
N ALA A 229 -7.63 -16.96 17.21
CA ALA A 229 -7.94 -15.98 16.20
C ALA A 229 -7.20 -14.68 16.47
N ALA A 230 -6.68 -14.03 15.44
CA ALA A 230 -6.28 -12.64 15.56
C ALA A 230 -6.85 -11.82 14.41
N ASP A 231 -7.34 -10.64 14.78
CA ASP A 231 -7.76 -9.60 13.87
C ASP A 231 -6.72 -8.48 13.86
N CYS A 232 -6.63 -7.79 12.73
CA CYS A 232 -5.98 -6.51 12.61
C CYS A 232 -6.76 -5.45 13.40
N PRO A 233 -6.08 -4.39 13.88
CA PRO A 233 -6.75 -3.22 14.43
C PRO A 233 -7.78 -2.63 13.45
N ASP A 234 -8.76 -1.90 13.99
CA ASP A 234 -9.83 -1.28 13.21
C ASP A 234 -9.27 -0.43 12.06
N GLY A 235 -9.79 -0.64 10.85
CA GLY A 235 -9.38 0.07 9.65
C GLY A 235 -8.09 -0.44 8.99
N MET A 236 -7.45 -1.48 9.53
CA MET A 236 -6.25 -2.10 8.95
C MET A 236 -6.56 -3.42 8.23
N ALA A 237 -5.67 -3.79 7.31
CA ALA A 237 -5.72 -5.08 6.62
C ALA A 237 -4.39 -5.81 6.70
N VAL A 238 -4.43 -7.15 6.55
CA VAL A 238 -3.23 -7.98 6.56
C VAL A 238 -2.40 -7.69 5.31
N SER A 239 -1.14 -7.34 5.52
CA SER A 239 -0.17 -7.13 4.43
C SER A 239 0.98 -8.13 4.48
N TYR A 240 1.23 -8.69 5.67
CA TYR A 240 2.32 -9.62 5.86
C TYR A 240 1.98 -10.68 6.91
N LEU A 241 2.61 -11.85 6.80
CA LEU A 241 2.46 -12.93 7.75
C LEU A 241 3.83 -13.50 8.12
N LYS A 242 3.99 -13.78 9.41
CA LYS A 242 5.13 -14.52 9.96
C LYS A 242 4.68 -15.90 10.45
N CYS A 243 5.43 -16.92 10.05
CA CYS A 243 5.36 -18.27 10.61
C CYS A 243 6.38 -18.44 11.74
N ASP A 244 6.02 -19.25 12.73
CA ASP A 244 6.93 -19.80 13.73
C ASP A 244 6.44 -21.18 14.19
N GLY A 245 7.33 -21.98 14.75
CA GLY A 245 7.06 -23.37 15.16
C GLY A 245 6.87 -24.35 14.00
N ARG A 246 6.80 -25.64 14.34
CA ARG A 246 6.76 -26.72 13.35
C ARG A 246 5.46 -26.68 12.57
N HIS A 247 5.59 -26.79 11.25
CA HIS A 247 4.46 -26.70 10.32
C HIS A 247 3.75 -25.33 10.35
N CYS A 248 4.45 -24.24 10.70
CA CYS A 248 3.87 -22.90 10.75
C CYS A 248 2.58 -22.88 11.61
N ASP A 249 2.62 -23.56 12.75
CA ASP A 249 1.50 -23.68 13.69
C ASP A 249 1.27 -22.39 14.48
N ASN A 250 2.29 -21.54 14.58
CA ASN A 250 2.18 -20.19 15.13
C ASN A 250 2.22 -19.16 14.01
N LEU A 251 1.12 -18.43 13.85
CA LEU A 251 1.00 -17.36 12.86
C LEU A 251 1.03 -16.00 13.56
N ARG A 252 1.66 -15.01 12.94
CA ARG A 252 1.55 -13.63 13.37
C ARG A 252 1.27 -12.74 12.17
N LEU A 253 0.17 -12.00 12.24
CA LEU A 253 -0.23 -11.09 11.18
C LEU A 253 0.50 -9.76 11.36
N HIS A 254 0.85 -9.16 10.24
CA HIS A 254 1.29 -7.78 10.15
C HIS A 254 0.22 -7.02 9.37
N CYS A 255 -0.33 -6.04 10.04
CA CYS A 255 -1.48 -5.25 9.62
C CYS A 255 -1.02 -3.84 9.30
N GLY A 256 -1.60 -3.22 8.28
CA GLY A 256 -1.35 -1.82 7.99
C GLY A 256 -2.60 -1.15 7.43
N LYS A 257 -2.69 0.17 7.58
CA LYS A 257 -3.79 0.96 7.02
C LYS A 257 -3.63 1.02 5.49
N PRO A 258 -4.63 0.59 4.70
CA PRO A 258 -4.58 0.78 3.25
C PRO A 258 -4.47 2.26 2.87
N LEU A 259 -3.61 2.60 1.91
CA LEU A 259 -3.45 3.96 1.38
C LEU A 259 -4.56 4.24 0.38
N GLN A 260 -5.32 5.33 0.55
CA GLN A 260 -6.43 5.74 -0.33
C GLN A 260 -7.60 4.74 -0.40
N TRP A 261 -7.60 3.75 0.49
CA TRP A 261 -8.69 2.79 0.69
C TRP A 261 -9.01 2.71 2.17
N GLN A 262 -10.26 2.38 2.48
CA GLN A 262 -10.76 2.22 3.82
C GLN A 262 -11.36 0.82 3.97
N VAL A 263 -10.96 0.12 5.02
CA VAL A 263 -11.62 -1.11 5.47
C VAL A 263 -12.88 -0.73 6.22
N GLU A 264 -14.02 -1.27 5.80
CA GLU A 264 -15.31 -1.00 6.45
C GLU A 264 -15.47 -1.81 7.73
N MET A 265 -15.69 -1.10 8.83
CA MET A 265 -15.86 -1.68 10.16
C MET A 265 -17.31 -1.72 10.63
N THR A 266 -18.26 -1.28 9.80
CA THR A 266 -19.69 -1.16 10.16
C THR A 266 -20.41 -2.50 10.22
N GLU A 267 -19.93 -3.50 9.48
CA GLU A 267 -20.49 -4.84 9.43
C GLU A 267 -19.60 -5.82 10.20
N ASP A 268 -20.16 -6.95 10.63
CA ASP A 268 -19.35 -8.05 11.14
C ASP A 268 -18.46 -8.62 10.03
N PRO A 269 -17.26 -9.13 10.36
CA PRO A 269 -16.38 -9.72 9.36
C PRO A 269 -17.04 -10.98 8.78
N VAL A 270 -16.97 -11.13 7.46
CA VAL A 270 -17.36 -12.38 6.81
C VAL A 270 -16.30 -13.41 7.09
N VAL A 271 -16.70 -14.53 7.67
CA VAL A 271 -15.80 -15.64 7.98
C VAL A 271 -15.93 -16.70 6.89
N THR A 272 -14.82 -17.12 6.31
CA THR A 272 -14.81 -18.17 5.27
C THR A 272 -15.05 -19.55 5.87
N ASP A 273 -15.29 -20.54 5.01
CA ASP A 273 -15.20 -21.94 5.42
C ASP A 273 -13.78 -22.30 5.87
N TRP A 274 -13.68 -23.39 6.63
CA TRP A 274 -12.40 -23.99 7.00
C TRP A 274 -11.68 -24.53 5.76
N PHE A 275 -10.38 -24.28 5.68
CA PHE A 275 -9.50 -24.80 4.65
C PHE A 275 -8.15 -25.22 5.23
N SER A 276 -7.52 -26.19 4.58
CA SER A 276 -6.19 -26.72 4.89
C SER A 276 -5.40 -26.91 3.60
N GLU A 277 -4.30 -27.67 3.66
CA GLU A 277 -3.55 -28.11 2.49
C GLU A 277 -4.38 -28.95 1.49
N GLU A 278 -5.48 -29.57 1.93
CA GLU A 278 -6.34 -30.38 1.05
C GLU A 278 -7.12 -29.52 0.05
N GLN A 279 -7.54 -28.33 0.48
CA GLN A 279 -8.21 -27.33 -0.36
C GLN A 279 -7.20 -26.37 -0.99
N GLY A 280 -6.04 -26.18 -0.35
CA GLY A 280 -4.87 -25.48 -0.87
C GLY A 280 -4.97 -23.95 -0.87
N ARG A 281 -6.16 -23.36 -1.03
CA ARG A 281 -6.35 -21.90 -1.07
C ARG A 281 -7.76 -21.51 -0.64
N MET A 282 -7.84 -20.39 0.08
CA MET A 282 -9.09 -19.69 0.38
C MET A 282 -8.94 -18.20 0.08
N ASP A 283 -9.92 -17.64 -0.61
CA ASP A 283 -10.00 -16.21 -0.90
C ASP A 283 -11.18 -15.59 -0.14
N CYS A 284 -11.03 -14.33 0.26
CA CYS A 284 -12.15 -13.53 0.70
C CYS A 284 -13.12 -13.30 -0.48
N PRO A 285 -14.44 -13.12 -0.20
CA PRO A 285 -15.39 -12.72 -1.23
C PRO A 285 -14.97 -11.42 -1.94
N ASP A 286 -15.46 -11.23 -3.17
CA ASP A 286 -15.16 -10.04 -3.97
C ASP A 286 -15.38 -8.75 -3.19
N GLY A 287 -14.34 -7.90 -3.20
CA GLY A 287 -14.35 -6.62 -2.48
C GLY A 287 -14.11 -6.68 -0.99
N LYS A 288 -13.72 -7.84 -0.49
CA LYS A 288 -13.27 -8.00 0.89
C LYS A 288 -11.79 -8.33 0.94
N VAL A 289 -11.18 -7.95 2.06
CA VAL A 289 -9.76 -8.14 2.35
C VAL A 289 -9.60 -8.91 3.64
N VAL A 290 -8.48 -9.62 3.75
CA VAL A 290 -8.12 -10.35 4.96
C VAL A 290 -7.82 -9.34 6.05
N THR A 291 -8.62 -9.38 7.10
CA THR A 291 -8.45 -8.58 8.33
C THR A 291 -8.12 -9.45 9.52
N GLY A 292 -8.27 -10.76 9.42
CA GLY A 292 -7.90 -11.68 10.48
C GLY A 292 -7.83 -13.11 9.97
N VAL A 293 -7.25 -13.97 10.80
CA VAL A 293 -7.13 -15.41 10.55
C VAL A 293 -7.51 -16.14 11.83
N GLU A 294 -8.18 -17.28 11.66
CA GLU A 294 -8.55 -18.16 12.77
C GLU A 294 -8.11 -19.60 12.47
N CYS A 295 -7.58 -20.26 13.50
CA CYS A 295 -7.19 -21.66 13.53
C CYS A 295 -8.28 -22.50 14.17
N GLN A 296 -8.55 -23.68 13.63
CA GLN A 296 -9.55 -24.58 14.19
C GLN A 296 -9.04 -25.20 15.49
N ASP A 297 -9.90 -25.25 16.51
CA ASP A 297 -9.59 -25.98 17.73
C ASP A 297 -9.42 -27.47 17.43
N SER A 298 -8.27 -28.03 17.81
CA SER A 298 -8.02 -29.46 17.70
C SER A 298 -8.99 -30.21 18.62
N LYS A 299 -9.69 -31.25 18.10
CA LYS A 299 -10.73 -31.94 18.87
C LYS A 299 -10.16 -32.51 20.18
N LYS A 300 -10.76 -32.09 21.30
CA LYS A 300 -10.43 -32.44 22.69
C LYS A 300 -10.27 -33.93 23.02
N TRP A 301 -10.76 -34.83 22.15
CA TRP A 301 -10.74 -36.27 22.39
C TRP A 301 -9.79 -36.98 21.44
N CYS A 302 -8.51 -36.97 21.80
CA CYS A 302 -7.49 -37.72 21.10
C CYS A 302 -6.59 -38.45 22.08
N PHE A 303 -6.55 -39.77 21.98
CA PHE A 303 -5.94 -40.62 23.00
C PHE A 303 -4.43 -40.79 22.85
N THR A 304 -3.84 -40.51 21.68
CA THR A 304 -2.38 -40.55 21.46
C THR A 304 -2.02 -39.83 20.15
N ASN A 305 -0.98 -38.98 20.16
CA ASN A 305 -0.40 -38.29 19.00
C ASN A 305 -1.29 -37.30 18.24
N CYS A 306 -2.26 -36.66 18.90
CA CYS A 306 -2.80 -35.43 18.31
C CYS A 306 -1.77 -34.34 18.44
N ARG A 307 -1.09 -34.14 17.32
CA ARG A 307 -0.31 -32.96 17.11
C ARG A 307 -1.34 -31.85 16.87
N SER A 308 -1.48 -30.99 17.86
CA SER A 308 -2.18 -29.73 17.73
C SER A 308 -1.35 -28.91 16.74
N TYR A 309 -1.88 -28.75 15.53
CA TYR A 309 -1.39 -27.78 14.58
C TYR A 309 -2.57 -26.92 14.16
N CYS A 310 -2.31 -25.66 13.84
CA CYS A 310 -3.23 -24.83 13.09
C CYS A 310 -3.34 -25.36 11.64
N ASP A 311 -3.84 -26.57 11.41
CA ASP A 311 -3.93 -27.20 10.09
C ASP A 311 -5.11 -26.63 9.28
N ASN A 312 -6.26 -26.52 9.96
CA ASN A 312 -7.48 -25.95 9.43
C ASN A 312 -7.54 -24.48 9.81
N LYS A 313 -7.59 -23.63 8.81
CA LYS A 313 -7.66 -22.17 8.94
C LYS A 313 -8.94 -21.65 8.33
N ARG A 314 -9.34 -20.45 8.71
CA ARG A 314 -10.34 -19.66 7.98
C ARG A 314 -10.00 -18.18 8.05
N LEU A 315 -10.45 -17.43 7.05
CA LEU A 315 -10.16 -16.02 6.91
C LEU A 315 -11.32 -15.20 7.47
N ARG A 316 -10.98 -14.08 8.10
CA ARG A 316 -11.93 -13.06 8.56
C ARG A 316 -11.80 -11.85 7.64
N CYS A 317 -12.83 -11.64 6.85
CA CYS A 317 -12.80 -10.75 5.69
C CYS A 317 -13.72 -9.55 5.90
N ARG A 318 -13.22 -8.35 5.61
CA ARG A 318 -14.01 -7.11 5.69
C ARG A 318 -14.01 -6.39 4.35
N SER A 319 -15.09 -5.66 4.07
CA SER A 319 -15.22 -4.89 2.84
C SER A 319 -14.12 -3.82 2.79
N ILE A 320 -13.61 -3.54 1.59
CA ILE A 320 -12.69 -2.43 1.36
C ILE A 320 -13.25 -1.53 0.25
N LYS A 321 -13.21 -0.21 0.49
CA LYS A 321 -13.67 0.80 -0.47
C LYS A 321 -12.64 1.89 -0.65
N PRO A 322 -12.54 2.54 -1.82
CA PRO A 322 -11.69 3.70 -2.01
C PRO A 322 -12.17 4.84 -1.10
N GLU A 323 -11.24 5.57 -0.49
CA GLU A 323 -11.55 6.67 0.44
C GLU A 323 -12.26 7.84 -0.27
N MET A 324 -11.86 8.10 -1.51
CA MET A 324 -12.64 8.95 -2.42
C MET A 324 -12.75 8.26 -3.78
N ALA A 325 -13.94 8.32 -4.38
CA ALA A 325 -14.14 7.94 -5.77
C ALA A 325 -13.12 8.70 -6.65
N GLY A 326 -12.35 7.98 -7.46
CA GLY A 326 -11.30 8.57 -8.31
C GLY A 326 -9.92 8.82 -7.65
N ALA A 327 -9.77 8.78 -6.31
CA ALA A 327 -8.51 9.15 -5.65
C ALA A 327 -7.53 8.01 -5.35
N ALA A 328 -7.96 6.75 -5.39
CA ALA A 328 -7.00 5.65 -5.27
C ALA A 328 -6.05 5.68 -6.48
N SER A 329 -4.76 5.75 -6.25
CA SER A 329 -3.74 5.59 -7.27
C SER A 329 -3.55 4.09 -7.48
N PRO A 330 -3.39 3.62 -8.73
CA PRO A 330 -3.03 2.23 -8.96
C PRO A 330 -1.71 1.95 -8.28
N GLY A 331 -1.74 1.00 -7.37
CA GLY A 331 -0.53 0.46 -6.82
C GLY A 331 0.25 -0.26 -7.93
N LEU A 332 1.36 0.33 -8.37
CA LEU A 332 2.25 -0.32 -9.32
C LEU A 332 3.20 -1.25 -8.57
N ILE A 333 3.22 -2.52 -8.98
CA ILE A 333 4.18 -3.51 -8.52
C ILE A 333 5.55 -3.08 -9.05
N MET A 334 6.43 -2.55 -8.19
CA MET A 334 7.80 -2.25 -8.56
C MET A 334 8.60 -3.56 -8.71
N THR A 335 8.60 -4.14 -9.91
CA THR A 335 9.58 -5.17 -10.28
C THR A 335 10.84 -4.49 -10.81
N GLY A 336 11.88 -4.44 -9.98
CA GLY A 336 13.26 -4.59 -10.44
C GLY A 336 13.94 -3.48 -11.25
N LEU A 337 13.48 -2.23 -11.23
CA LEU A 337 14.22 -1.12 -11.85
C LEU A 337 14.95 -0.25 -10.82
N THR A 338 16.28 -0.38 -10.78
CA THR A 338 17.17 0.61 -10.14
C THR A 338 17.25 1.85 -11.03
N PHE A 339 16.66 2.96 -10.60
CA PHE A 339 16.74 4.23 -11.35
C PHE A 339 18.02 5.02 -11.04
N PRO A 340 18.56 5.76 -12.03
CA PRO A 340 19.62 6.72 -11.79
C PRO A 340 19.10 7.84 -10.86
N ASN A 341 19.88 8.14 -9.82
CA ASN A 341 19.62 9.14 -8.79
C ASN A 341 18.85 10.39 -9.31
N VAL A 342 17.62 10.58 -8.85
CA VAL A 342 16.95 11.89 -8.92
C VAL A 342 17.80 12.86 -8.09
N ARG A 343 18.56 13.73 -8.77
CA ARG A 343 19.38 14.76 -8.10
C ARG A 343 18.55 16.03 -7.99
N CYS A 344 18.12 16.36 -6.78
CA CYS A 344 17.70 17.72 -6.46
C CYS A 344 18.92 18.64 -6.52
N GLN A 345 18.89 19.62 -7.42
CA GLN A 345 19.89 20.69 -7.43
C GLN A 345 19.32 21.85 -6.61
N CYS A 346 19.94 22.15 -5.47
CA CYS A 346 19.61 23.38 -4.75
C CYS A 346 20.15 24.57 -5.53
N ALA A 347 19.24 25.41 -6.03
CA ALA A 347 19.62 26.72 -6.55
C ALA A 347 19.74 27.67 -5.35
N ILE A 348 20.97 27.90 -4.87
CA ILE A 348 21.22 28.95 -3.88
C ILE A 348 21.12 30.27 -4.65
N ALA A 349 20.02 31.01 -4.45
CA ALA A 349 19.92 32.38 -4.91
C ALA A 349 20.92 33.23 -4.11
N SER A 350 22.12 33.42 -4.66
CA SER A 350 23.08 34.37 -4.11
C SER A 350 22.54 35.77 -4.32
N ASN A 351 21.93 36.32 -3.27
CA ASN A 351 21.47 37.70 -3.26
C ASN A 351 22.71 38.60 -3.17
N THR A 352 23.32 38.90 -4.32
CA THR A 352 24.41 39.88 -4.43
C THR A 352 23.80 41.27 -4.35
N GLY A 353 23.39 41.64 -3.13
CA GLY A 353 23.03 43.01 -2.79
C GLY A 353 24.26 43.90 -2.96
N ASN A 354 24.28 44.67 -4.04
CA ASN A 354 25.24 45.73 -4.28
C ASN A 354 25.13 46.75 -3.13
N SER A 355 26.10 46.76 -2.23
CA SER A 355 26.25 47.79 -1.21
C SER A 355 27.05 48.93 -1.83
N ASP A 356 26.36 49.79 -2.59
CA ASP A 356 26.90 51.10 -2.93
C ASP A 356 26.89 51.95 -1.65
N SER A 357 28.05 51.99 -0.99
CA SER A 357 28.37 52.94 0.06
C SER A 357 28.57 54.34 -0.52
N ILE A 358 27.81 55.30 0.00
CA ILE A 358 28.02 56.76 -0.12
C ILE A 358 29.29 57.16 0.65
#